data_AF-A0A2V9LJL4-F1
#
_entry.id   AF-A0A2V9LJL4-F1
#
_cell.length_a   1.000
_cell.length_b   1.000
_cell.length_c   1.000
_cell.angle_alpha   90.00
_cell.angle_beta   90.00
_cell.angle_gamma   90.00
#
_symmetry.space_group_name_H-M   'P 1'
#
loop_
_entity.id
_entity.type
_entity.pdbx_description
1 polymer ?
#
loop_
_entity_poly.entity_id
_entity_poly.type
_entity_poly.pdbx_seq_one_letter_code
_entity_poly.pdbx_strand_id
1 'polypeptide(L)'
;MAKEKFDRSKPHVNVGTIGHVDHGKTTLTAAITQVLHKKDPKVQVRTFDSIDNAPEEKERGITIATAHVEYQTSKRHYAHVDCPGHADYIKNMITGAAQMDGAILVVSAADGPMPQTREHILLARQVGVPYIVVFMNKIDMVDDPELLDLVELEVRELLSSYEFPGDEIPVVRGSALKALEGDAEGEKQIMALMDAVDSYIPVPQRDVEKPFLMPVEDIFTISGRGTVATGRIERGHLKVGEEIEIVGMRPTVKR
;
A
#
# COMPACT_ATOMS: atom_id res chain seq x y z
N MET A 1 -19.18 9.97 19.73
CA MET A 1 -18.32 11.12 19.39
C MET A 1 -18.38 11.28 17.87
N ALA A 2 -18.70 12.47 17.36
CA ALA A 2 -18.62 12.70 15.92
C ALA A 2 -17.16 12.50 15.51
N LYS A 3 -16.87 11.55 14.60
CA LYS A 3 -15.53 11.47 13.99
C LYS A 3 -15.23 12.84 13.39
N GLU A 4 -14.01 13.32 13.58
CA GLU A 4 -13.55 14.56 12.98
C GLU A 4 -13.86 14.56 11.48
N LYS A 5 -14.31 15.70 10.96
CA LYS A 5 -14.60 15.84 9.53
C LYS A 5 -13.28 15.66 8.77
N PHE A 6 -13.25 14.77 7.79
CA PHE A 6 -12.05 14.50 7.00
C PHE A 6 -11.51 15.79 6.37
N ASP A 7 -10.24 16.09 6.65
CA ASP A 7 -9.55 17.27 6.13
C ASP A 7 -9.09 17.02 4.68
N ARG A 8 -9.57 17.85 3.74
CA ARG A 8 -9.25 17.76 2.31
C ARG A 8 -8.20 18.78 1.88
N SER A 9 -7.43 19.32 2.82
CA SER A 9 -6.42 20.36 2.57
C SER A 9 -5.22 19.88 1.74
N LYS A 10 -4.90 18.58 1.78
CA LYS A 10 -3.79 17.98 1.04
C LYS A 10 -4.29 17.12 -0.13
N PRO A 11 -3.57 17.07 -1.26
CA PRO A 11 -3.81 16.09 -2.31
C PRO A 11 -3.80 14.67 -1.75
N HIS A 12 -4.69 13.81 -2.26
CA HIS A 12 -4.86 12.44 -1.80
C HIS A 12 -4.33 11.45 -2.84
N VAL A 13 -3.50 10.51 -2.39
CA VAL A 13 -2.90 9.44 -3.23
C VAL A 13 -3.10 8.10 -2.53
N ASN A 14 -3.53 7.09 -3.27
CA ASN A 14 -3.61 5.72 -2.75
C ASN A 14 -2.31 5.01 -3.08
N VAL A 15 -1.67 4.47 -2.07
CA VAL A 15 -0.48 3.64 -2.21
C VAL A 15 -0.67 2.31 -1.52
N GLY A 16 0.28 1.39 -1.64
CA GLY A 16 0.22 0.16 -0.87
C GLY A 16 1.48 -0.68 -1.01
N THR A 17 1.69 -1.58 -0.07
CA THR A 17 2.83 -2.50 -0.07
C THR A 17 2.50 -3.77 -0.83
N ILE A 18 3.42 -4.17 -1.71
CA ILE A 18 3.38 -5.46 -2.43
C ILE A 18 4.75 -6.14 -2.34
N GLY A 19 4.82 -7.44 -2.62
CA GLY A 19 6.05 -8.22 -2.57
C GLY A 19 5.85 -9.56 -1.87
N HIS A 20 6.90 -10.38 -1.89
CA HIS A 20 6.88 -11.74 -1.36
C HIS A 20 6.53 -11.82 0.14
N VAL A 21 6.06 -12.99 0.57
CA VAL A 21 5.83 -13.31 1.98
C VAL A 21 7.12 -13.07 2.78
N ASP A 22 6.98 -12.64 4.03
CA ASP A 22 8.09 -12.37 4.96
C ASP A 22 9.13 -11.32 4.55
N HIS A 23 8.95 -10.60 3.43
CA HIS A 23 9.82 -9.47 3.07
C HIS A 23 9.59 -8.22 3.95
N GLY A 24 8.57 -8.23 4.83
CA GLY A 24 8.33 -7.20 5.84
C GLY A 24 7.41 -6.06 5.39
N LYS A 25 6.39 -6.34 4.57
CA LYS A 25 5.35 -5.39 4.14
C LYS A 25 4.63 -4.73 5.33
N THR A 26 4.02 -5.54 6.19
CA THR A 26 3.28 -5.10 7.38
C THR A 26 4.19 -4.34 8.36
N THR A 27 5.41 -4.82 8.56
CA THR A 27 6.44 -4.15 9.36
C THR A 27 6.76 -2.76 8.80
N LEU A 28 6.93 -2.65 7.48
CA LEU A 28 7.16 -1.37 6.81
C LEU A 28 5.97 -0.42 6.96
N THR A 29 4.74 -0.92 6.78
CA THR A 29 3.51 -0.12 6.96
C THR A 29 3.42 0.44 8.38
N ALA A 30 3.67 -0.38 9.40
CA ALA A 30 3.72 0.07 10.78
C ALA A 30 4.84 1.11 10.99
N ALA A 31 6.04 0.88 10.44
CA ALA A 31 7.18 1.80 10.53
C ALA A 31 6.85 3.18 9.95
N ILE A 32 6.22 3.23 8.77
CA ILE A 32 5.79 4.47 8.13
C ILE A 32 4.87 5.28 9.06
N THR A 33 3.86 4.65 9.65
CA THR A 33 2.94 5.37 10.55
C THR A 33 3.65 5.90 11.80
N GLN A 34 4.55 5.11 12.38
CA GLN A 34 5.29 5.48 13.59
C GLN A 34 6.25 6.64 13.33
N VAL A 35 7.02 6.58 12.24
CA VAL A 35 7.98 7.61 11.87
C VAL A 35 7.26 8.92 11.50
N LEU A 36 6.19 8.84 10.72
CA LEU A 36 5.42 10.02 10.35
C LEU A 36 4.68 10.63 11.55
N HIS A 37 4.21 9.84 12.51
CA HIS A 37 3.63 10.35 13.75
C HIS A 37 4.59 11.23 14.54
N LYS A 38 5.89 10.89 14.57
CA LYS A 38 6.92 11.71 15.23
C LYS A 38 7.07 13.10 14.58
N LYS A 39 6.69 13.25 13.31
CA LYS A 39 6.74 14.52 12.56
C LYS A 39 5.40 15.25 12.58
N ASP A 40 4.30 14.51 12.54
CA ASP A 40 2.93 15.02 12.51
C ASP A 40 2.04 14.20 13.46
N PRO A 41 1.73 14.73 14.66
CA PRO A 41 0.89 14.05 15.63
C PRO A 41 -0.53 13.71 15.15
N LYS A 42 -0.98 14.26 14.02
CA LYS A 42 -2.26 13.89 13.39
C LYS A 42 -2.25 12.49 12.78
N VAL A 43 -1.06 11.97 12.42
CA VAL A 43 -0.91 10.61 11.91
C VAL A 43 -1.15 9.65 13.07
N GLN A 44 -2.05 8.68 12.89
CA GLN A 44 -2.29 7.66 13.91
C GLN A 44 -1.30 6.52 13.72
N VAL A 45 -0.56 6.18 14.78
CA VAL A 45 0.33 5.02 14.77
C VAL A 45 -0.48 3.75 14.65
N ARG A 46 -0.09 2.87 13.73
CA ARG A 46 -0.62 1.51 13.59
C ARG A 46 0.50 0.52 13.86
N THR A 47 0.34 -0.26 14.92
CA THR A 47 1.27 -1.35 15.24
C THR A 47 1.03 -2.54 14.31
N PHE A 48 2.02 -3.42 14.20
CA PHE A 48 1.94 -4.67 13.43
C PHE A 48 0.65 -5.44 13.73
N ASP A 49 0.37 -5.72 15.01
CA ASP A 49 -0.83 -6.45 15.47
C ASP A 49 -2.17 -5.73 15.22
N SER A 50 -2.12 -4.43 14.91
CA SER A 50 -3.31 -3.63 14.57
C SER A 50 -3.61 -3.66 13.07
N ILE A 51 -2.61 -4.03 12.25
CA ILE A 51 -2.71 -4.22 10.81
C ILE A 51 -3.09 -5.68 10.56
N ASP A 52 -2.27 -6.62 11.03
CA ASP A 52 -2.56 -8.05 11.06
C ASP A 52 -3.38 -8.39 12.32
N ASN A 53 -4.67 -8.04 12.28
CA ASN A 53 -5.53 -8.09 13.46
C ASN A 53 -6.44 -9.31 13.52
N ALA A 54 -6.62 -10.05 12.41
CA ALA A 54 -7.50 -11.20 12.41
C ALA A 54 -6.88 -12.35 13.26
N PRO A 55 -7.70 -13.11 14.01
CA PRO A 55 -7.18 -14.23 14.81
C PRO A 55 -6.36 -15.22 13.98
N GLU A 56 -6.80 -15.50 12.74
CA GLU A 56 -6.10 -16.41 11.82
C GLU A 56 -4.76 -15.85 11.35
N GLU A 57 -4.64 -14.53 11.17
CA GLU A 57 -3.38 -13.87 10.80
C GLU A 57 -2.35 -13.98 11.94
N LYS A 58 -2.80 -13.76 13.18
CA LYS A 58 -1.93 -13.87 14.37
C LYS A 58 -1.45 -15.29 14.62
N GLU A 59 -2.30 -16.29 14.37
CA GLU A 59 -1.93 -17.70 14.52
C GLU A 59 -0.95 -18.16 13.44
N ARG A 60 -1.08 -17.67 12.21
CA ARG A 60 -0.25 -18.09 11.08
C ARG A 60 0.97 -17.21 10.83
N GLY A 61 1.01 -16.01 11.39
CA GLY A 61 2.10 -15.04 11.20
C GLY A 61 2.17 -14.47 9.78
N ILE A 62 1.07 -14.49 9.03
CA ILE A 62 0.99 -13.98 7.65
C ILE A 62 -0.25 -13.09 7.50
N THR A 63 -0.12 -12.00 6.74
CA THR A 63 -1.24 -11.18 6.31
C THR A 63 -2.15 -11.98 5.38
N ILE A 64 -3.45 -11.95 5.65
CA ILE A 64 -4.50 -12.65 4.90
C ILE A 64 -5.40 -11.62 4.22
N ALA A 65 -5.91 -10.66 4.98
CA ALA A 65 -6.79 -9.61 4.50
C ALA A 65 -5.98 -8.36 4.12
N THR A 66 -6.51 -7.56 3.20
CA THR A 66 -5.95 -6.23 2.94
C THR A 66 -6.26 -5.32 4.12
N ALA A 67 -5.24 -4.61 4.61
CA ALA A 67 -5.40 -3.65 5.69
C ALA A 67 -5.27 -2.22 5.16
N HIS A 68 -6.23 -1.37 5.53
CA HIS A 68 -6.25 0.04 5.16
C HIS A 68 -5.72 0.91 6.31
N VAL A 69 -4.69 1.70 6.00
CA VAL A 69 -4.01 2.59 6.96
C VAL A 69 -3.91 3.98 6.35
N GLU A 70 -4.16 5.02 7.16
CA GLU A 70 -4.06 6.41 6.73
C GLU A 70 -2.87 7.08 7.40
N TYR A 71 -2.11 7.87 6.62
CA TYR A 71 -1.05 8.74 7.12
C TYR A 71 -0.83 9.90 6.15
N GLN A 72 0.01 10.87 6.54
CA GLN A 72 0.30 12.03 5.70
C GLN A 72 1.74 12.48 5.83
N THR A 73 2.29 13.00 4.73
CA THR A 73 3.53 13.77 4.73
C THR A 73 3.20 15.26 4.80
N SER A 74 4.21 16.13 4.72
CA SER A 74 3.98 17.57 4.60
C SER A 74 3.26 17.95 3.31
N LYS A 75 3.41 17.14 2.24
CA LYS A 75 2.89 17.42 0.90
C LYS A 75 1.51 16.82 0.64
N ARG A 76 1.25 15.60 1.11
CA ARG A 76 0.09 14.79 0.68
C ARG A 76 -0.50 13.95 1.80
N HIS A 77 -1.75 13.54 1.59
CA HIS A 77 -2.43 12.54 2.39
C HIS A 77 -2.42 11.20 1.65
N TYR A 78 -2.20 10.11 2.37
CA TYR A 78 -2.15 8.77 1.82
C TYR A 78 -3.19 7.85 2.46
N ALA A 79 -3.90 7.11 1.61
CA ALA A 79 -4.48 5.83 2.01
C ALA A 79 -3.51 4.73 1.56
N HIS A 80 -3.09 3.89 2.49
CA HIS A 80 -2.16 2.80 2.26
C HIS A 80 -2.91 1.47 2.38
N VAL A 81 -2.82 0.64 1.35
CA VAL A 81 -3.34 -0.73 1.34
C VAL A 81 -2.18 -1.71 1.55
N ASP A 82 -2.12 -2.36 2.70
CA ASP A 82 -1.13 -3.40 2.98
C ASP A 82 -1.64 -4.73 2.41
N CYS A 83 -0.95 -5.26 1.40
CA CYS A 83 -1.40 -6.47 0.69
C CYS A 83 -0.68 -7.74 1.19
N PRO A 84 -1.37 -8.90 1.20
CA PRO A 84 -0.76 -10.17 1.53
C PRO A 84 0.28 -10.59 0.48
N GLY A 85 1.34 -11.29 0.90
CA GLY A 85 2.40 -11.79 0.01
C GLY A 85 2.43 -13.30 -0.21
N HIS A 86 1.53 -14.04 0.42
CA HIS A 86 1.46 -15.50 0.32
C HIS A 86 0.59 -15.89 -0.89
N ALA A 87 1.00 -16.92 -1.64
CA ALA A 87 0.37 -17.32 -2.91
C ALA A 87 -1.14 -17.61 -2.78
N ASP A 88 -1.55 -18.24 -1.67
CA ASP A 88 -2.96 -18.57 -1.42
C ASP A 88 -3.88 -17.34 -1.32
N TYR A 89 -3.34 -16.16 -1.01
CA TYR A 89 -4.10 -14.92 -0.79
C TYR A 89 -3.91 -13.89 -1.91
N ILE A 90 -3.43 -14.33 -3.07
CA ILE A 90 -3.17 -13.45 -4.21
C ILE A 90 -4.41 -12.69 -4.70
N LYS A 91 -5.59 -13.28 -4.54
CA LYS A 91 -6.87 -12.63 -4.89
C LYS A 91 -7.08 -11.33 -4.12
N ASN A 92 -6.70 -11.32 -2.84
CA ASN A 92 -6.84 -10.15 -1.98
C ASN A 92 -5.82 -9.08 -2.39
N MET A 93 -4.60 -9.51 -2.75
CA MET A 93 -3.59 -8.60 -3.31
C MET A 93 -4.06 -7.95 -4.62
N ILE A 94 -4.69 -8.70 -5.53
CA ILE A 94 -5.25 -8.16 -6.79
C ILE A 94 -6.28 -7.06 -6.50
N THR A 95 -7.22 -7.31 -5.57
CA THR A 95 -8.23 -6.33 -5.20
C THR A 95 -7.62 -5.08 -4.57
N GLY A 96 -6.62 -5.23 -3.69
CA GLY A 96 -5.92 -4.10 -3.08
C GLY A 96 -5.08 -3.29 -4.09
N ALA A 97 -4.35 -3.98 -4.96
CA ALA A 97 -3.51 -3.36 -6.00
C ALA A 97 -4.33 -2.55 -7.00
N ALA A 98 -5.54 -2.99 -7.34
CA ALA A 98 -6.45 -2.25 -8.23
C ALA A 98 -6.83 -0.85 -7.72
N GLN A 99 -6.56 -0.54 -6.45
CA GLN A 99 -6.83 0.77 -5.85
C GLN A 99 -5.62 1.70 -5.85
N MET A 100 -4.42 1.19 -6.11
CA MET A 100 -3.18 1.91 -5.93
C MET A 100 -2.92 2.85 -7.11
N ASP A 101 -2.65 4.12 -6.81
CA ASP A 101 -2.09 5.08 -7.77
C ASP A 101 -0.57 4.90 -7.91
N GLY A 102 0.06 4.23 -6.94
CA GLY A 102 1.41 3.69 -7.04
C GLY A 102 1.68 2.69 -5.92
N ALA A 103 2.57 1.73 -6.14
CA ALA A 103 2.88 0.68 -5.16
C ALA A 103 4.29 0.84 -4.58
N ILE A 104 4.47 0.35 -3.35
CA ILE A 104 5.76 0.17 -2.69
C ILE A 104 6.09 -1.32 -2.78
N LEU A 105 7.05 -1.67 -3.65
CA LEU A 105 7.55 -3.04 -3.76
C LEU A 105 8.57 -3.30 -2.66
N VAL A 106 8.25 -4.21 -1.75
CA VAL A 106 9.13 -4.60 -0.64
C VAL A 106 9.92 -5.85 -1.00
N VAL A 107 11.25 -5.71 -1.05
CA VAL A 107 12.18 -6.81 -1.36
C VAL A 107 13.14 -6.98 -0.20
N SER A 108 13.28 -8.19 0.33
CA SER A 108 14.27 -8.50 1.35
C SER A 108 15.67 -8.51 0.73
N ALA A 109 16.61 -7.75 1.27
CA ALA A 109 18.00 -7.75 0.86
C ALA A 109 18.69 -9.12 1.07
N ALA A 110 18.24 -9.88 2.09
CA ALA A 110 18.78 -11.20 2.39
C ALA A 110 18.28 -12.28 1.41
N ASP A 111 17.09 -12.11 0.84
CA ASP A 111 16.44 -13.14 0.02
C ASP A 111 16.45 -12.80 -1.48
N GLY A 112 16.50 -11.51 -1.83
CA GLY A 112 16.39 -11.02 -3.20
C GLY A 112 14.99 -11.21 -3.82
N PRO A 113 14.87 -11.12 -5.16
CA PRO A 113 13.59 -11.28 -5.85
C PRO A 113 13.07 -12.73 -5.86
N MET A 114 12.07 -12.99 -5.02
CA MET A 114 11.38 -14.28 -4.90
C MET A 114 10.18 -14.44 -5.87
N PRO A 115 9.59 -15.65 -6.05
CA PRO A 115 8.53 -15.89 -7.04
C PRO A 115 7.35 -14.91 -6.97
N GLN A 116 6.83 -14.64 -5.77
CA GLN A 116 5.73 -13.70 -5.56
C GLN A 116 6.15 -12.25 -5.81
N THR A 117 7.43 -11.90 -5.73
CA THR A 117 7.92 -10.58 -6.18
C THR A 117 7.62 -10.41 -7.67
N ARG A 118 7.93 -11.42 -8.49
CA ARG A 118 7.65 -11.41 -9.94
C ARG A 118 6.15 -11.37 -10.21
N GLU A 119 5.41 -12.20 -9.50
CA GLU A 119 3.96 -12.31 -9.66
C GLU A 119 3.24 -11.01 -9.28
N HIS A 120 3.66 -10.36 -8.20
CA HIS A 120 3.08 -9.08 -7.77
C HIS A 120 3.39 -7.95 -8.75
N ILE A 121 4.59 -7.88 -9.32
CA ILE A 121 4.92 -6.88 -10.36
C ILE A 121 4.02 -7.10 -11.59
N LEU A 122 3.89 -8.34 -12.05
CA LEU A 122 3.04 -8.68 -13.18
C LEU A 122 1.58 -8.28 -12.92
N LEU A 123 1.04 -8.66 -11.77
CA LEU A 123 -0.35 -8.38 -11.41
C LEU A 123 -0.61 -6.89 -11.18
N ALA A 124 0.30 -6.18 -10.52
CA ALA A 124 0.22 -4.73 -10.34
C ALA A 124 0.06 -4.03 -11.69
N ARG A 125 0.84 -4.44 -12.70
CA ARG A 125 0.70 -3.92 -14.06
C ARG A 125 -0.64 -4.28 -14.70
N GLN A 126 -1.09 -5.54 -14.57
CA GLN A 126 -2.35 -5.99 -15.16
C GLN A 126 -3.58 -5.27 -14.58
N VAL A 127 -3.55 -4.90 -13.29
CA VAL A 127 -4.62 -4.12 -12.66
C VAL A 127 -4.43 -2.61 -12.81
N GLY A 128 -3.39 -2.17 -13.52
CA GLY A 128 -3.19 -0.78 -13.92
C GLY A 128 -2.47 0.10 -12.90
N VAL A 129 -1.67 -0.46 -11.98
CA VAL A 129 -0.79 0.33 -11.11
C VAL A 129 0.28 1.01 -11.96
N PRO A 130 0.32 2.35 -12.03
CA PRO A 130 1.16 3.05 -13.00
C PRO A 130 2.59 3.31 -12.52
N TYR A 131 2.85 3.34 -11.21
CA TYR A 131 4.15 3.67 -10.64
C TYR A 131 4.52 2.70 -9.52
N ILE A 132 5.80 2.36 -9.42
CA ILE A 132 6.36 1.55 -8.33
C ILE A 132 7.55 2.31 -7.73
N VAL A 133 7.64 2.30 -6.40
CA VAL A 133 8.84 2.64 -5.63
C VAL A 133 9.31 1.38 -4.93
N VAL A 134 10.62 1.12 -4.88
CA VAL A 134 11.16 -0.07 -4.23
C VAL A 134 11.70 0.27 -2.86
N PHE A 135 11.34 -0.54 -1.87
CA PHE A 135 12.00 -0.57 -0.57
C PHE A 135 12.76 -1.89 -0.41
N MET A 136 14.08 -1.83 -0.49
CA MET A 136 14.96 -2.96 -0.20
C MET A 136 15.13 -3.04 1.32
N ASN A 137 14.35 -3.92 1.94
CA ASN A 137 14.23 -4.10 3.38
C ASN A 137 15.29 -5.06 3.92
N LYS A 138 15.42 -5.12 5.25
CA LYS A 138 16.30 -6.04 5.99
C LYS A 138 17.79 -5.91 5.65
N ILE A 139 18.24 -4.70 5.30
CA ILE A 139 19.68 -4.48 5.05
C ILE A 139 20.53 -4.70 6.30
N ASP A 140 19.92 -4.65 7.49
CA ASP A 140 20.58 -4.98 8.76
C ASP A 140 20.96 -6.45 8.89
N MET A 141 20.48 -7.30 8.00
CA MET A 141 20.85 -8.72 7.91
C MET A 141 21.95 -9.00 6.89
N VAL A 142 22.42 -7.99 6.15
CA VAL A 142 23.38 -8.14 5.06
C VAL A 142 24.59 -7.25 5.30
N ASP A 143 25.73 -7.87 5.61
CA ASP A 143 26.98 -7.18 5.89
C ASP A 143 27.77 -6.80 4.63
N ASP A 144 27.49 -7.44 3.49
CA ASP A 144 28.22 -7.25 2.24
C ASP A 144 27.51 -6.23 1.31
N PRO A 145 28.10 -5.04 1.08
CA PRO A 145 27.54 -4.05 0.17
C PRO A 145 27.40 -4.53 -1.28
N GLU A 146 28.27 -5.43 -1.75
CA GLU A 146 28.20 -5.94 -3.12
C GLU A 146 26.94 -6.79 -3.34
N LEU A 147 26.50 -7.51 -2.30
CA LEU A 147 25.25 -8.28 -2.37
C LEU A 147 24.03 -7.35 -2.47
N LEU A 148 24.04 -6.20 -1.78
CA LEU A 148 22.96 -5.21 -1.89
C LEU A 148 22.87 -4.63 -3.31
N ASP A 149 24.02 -4.33 -3.92
CA ASP A 149 24.08 -3.83 -5.29
C ASP A 149 23.59 -4.89 -6.30
N LEU A 150 23.95 -6.15 -6.09
CA LEU A 150 23.46 -7.26 -6.90
C LEU A 150 21.93 -7.42 -6.82
N VAL A 151 21.38 -7.41 -5.60
CA VAL A 151 19.92 -7.52 -5.40
C VAL A 151 19.20 -6.33 -6.04
N GLU A 152 19.75 -5.12 -5.95
CA GLU A 152 19.16 -3.96 -6.61
C GLU A 152 19.11 -4.15 -8.13
N LEU A 153 20.21 -4.61 -8.72
CA LEU A 153 20.30 -4.88 -10.16
C LEU A 153 19.24 -5.92 -10.58
N GLU A 154 19.11 -7.03 -9.86
CA GLU A 154 18.11 -8.06 -10.15
C GLU A 154 16.66 -7.53 -10.05
N VAL A 155 16.37 -6.67 -9.06
CA VAL A 155 15.05 -6.04 -8.94
C VAL A 155 14.76 -5.11 -10.11
N ARG A 156 15.75 -4.31 -10.55
CA ARG A 156 15.59 -3.39 -11.69
C ARG A 156 15.39 -4.14 -13.00
N GLU A 157 16.14 -5.22 -13.24
CA GLU A 157 15.95 -6.10 -14.40
C GLU A 157 14.56 -6.74 -14.39
N LEU A 158 14.10 -7.20 -13.23
CA LEU A 158 12.77 -7.79 -13.08
C LEU A 158 11.65 -6.77 -13.38
N LEU A 159 11.75 -5.55 -12.86
CA LEU A 159 10.81 -4.46 -13.16
C LEU A 159 10.79 -4.15 -14.67
N SER A 160 11.97 -4.08 -15.29
CA SER A 160 12.12 -3.83 -16.73
C SER A 160 11.50 -4.96 -17.58
N SER A 161 11.65 -6.21 -17.15
CA SER A 161 11.06 -7.36 -17.83
C SER A 161 9.53 -7.33 -17.88
N TYR A 162 8.90 -6.61 -16.95
CA TYR A 162 7.46 -6.39 -16.89
C TYR A 162 7.05 -4.99 -17.37
N GLU A 163 7.92 -4.29 -18.11
CA GLU A 163 7.67 -2.97 -18.72
C GLU A 163 7.41 -1.83 -17.73
N PHE A 164 7.95 -1.94 -16.52
CA PHE A 164 8.20 -0.78 -15.67
C PHE A 164 9.57 -0.17 -16.01
N PRO A 165 9.79 1.14 -15.81
CA PRO A 165 11.08 1.78 -16.07
C PRO A 165 12.09 1.46 -14.95
N GLY A 166 12.59 0.23 -14.91
CA GLY A 166 13.41 -0.30 -13.81
C GLY A 166 14.63 0.55 -13.45
N ASP A 167 15.28 1.19 -14.43
CA ASP A 167 16.44 2.07 -14.22
C ASP A 167 16.08 3.43 -13.59
N GLU A 168 14.84 3.89 -13.75
CA GLU A 168 14.38 5.19 -13.24
C GLU A 168 13.67 5.08 -11.88
N ILE A 169 13.20 3.87 -11.53
CA ILE A 169 12.47 3.63 -10.29
C ILE A 169 13.38 3.89 -9.08
N PRO A 170 12.93 4.70 -8.10
CA PRO A 170 13.67 4.88 -6.85
C PRO A 170 13.74 3.57 -6.07
N VAL A 171 14.95 3.21 -5.64
CA VAL A 171 15.21 2.08 -4.74
C VAL A 171 15.77 2.66 -3.44
N VAL A 172 15.02 2.50 -2.35
CA VAL A 172 15.45 2.93 -1.01
C VAL A 172 15.83 1.71 -0.21
N ARG A 173 17.09 1.67 0.25
CA ARG A 173 17.64 0.62 1.09
C ARG A 173 17.40 0.95 2.56
N GLY A 174 16.88 0.01 3.34
CA GLY A 174 16.68 0.24 4.75
C GLY A 174 16.22 -0.95 5.59
N SER A 175 15.97 -0.68 6.86
CA SER A 175 15.43 -1.66 7.81
C SER A 175 14.16 -1.12 8.46
N ALA A 176 13.01 -1.65 8.04
CA ALA A 176 11.71 -1.33 8.63
C ALA A 176 11.65 -1.72 10.11
N LEU A 177 12.30 -2.82 10.49
CA LEU A 177 12.35 -3.28 11.88
C LEU A 177 13.14 -2.29 12.75
N LYS A 178 14.33 -1.87 12.31
CA LYS A 178 15.13 -0.87 13.05
C LYS A 178 14.38 0.45 13.20
N ALA A 179 13.67 0.89 12.15
CA ALA A 179 12.83 2.08 12.22
C ALA A 179 11.70 1.95 13.26
N LEU A 180 11.05 0.79 13.36
CA LEU A 180 10.05 0.51 14.41
C LEU A 180 10.66 0.47 15.81
N GLU A 181 11.87 -0.06 15.96
CA GLU A 181 12.62 -0.06 17.21
C GLU A 181 13.07 1.35 17.64
N GLY A 182 12.92 2.34 16.76
CA GLY A 182 13.29 3.74 17.02
C GLY A 182 14.75 4.08 16.70
N ASP A 183 15.41 3.27 15.88
CA ASP A 183 16.76 3.56 15.39
C ASP A 183 16.75 4.77 14.45
N ALA A 184 17.65 5.72 14.68
CA ALA A 184 17.67 6.99 13.95
C ALA A 184 17.97 6.82 12.44
N GLU A 185 18.80 5.86 12.04
CA GLU A 185 19.10 5.64 10.62
C GLU A 185 17.93 4.90 9.95
N GLY A 186 17.31 3.93 10.64
CA GLY A 186 16.07 3.30 10.21
C GLY A 186 14.95 4.32 9.95
N GLU A 187 14.72 5.25 10.89
CA GLU A 187 13.72 6.31 10.72
C GLU A 187 14.02 7.23 9.52
N LYS A 188 15.30 7.56 9.31
CA LYS A 188 15.74 8.37 8.17
C LYS A 188 15.52 7.65 6.85
N GLN A 189 15.71 6.33 6.78
CA GLN A 189 15.43 5.51 5.60
C GLN A 189 13.92 5.49 5.28
N ILE A 190 13.06 5.42 6.30
CA ILE A 190 11.60 5.54 6.12
C ILE A 190 11.23 6.94 5.59
N MET A 191 11.85 7.99 6.10
CA MET A 191 11.64 9.35 5.55
C MET A 191 12.11 9.44 4.09
N ALA A 192 13.25 8.86 3.74
CA ALA A 192 13.75 8.82 2.37
C ALA A 192 12.80 8.05 1.43
N LEU A 193 12.21 6.94 1.90
CA LEU A 193 11.16 6.22 1.18
C LEU A 193 9.96 7.12 0.93
N MET A 194 9.46 7.82 1.95
CA MET A 194 8.31 8.70 1.80
C MET A 194 8.60 9.91 0.89
N ASP A 195 9.82 10.44 0.92
CA ASP A 195 10.26 11.49 -0.02
C ASP A 195 10.31 10.98 -1.47
N ALA A 196 10.76 9.73 -1.69
CA ALA A 196 10.72 9.06 -2.98
C ALA A 196 9.27 8.85 -3.47
N VAL A 197 8.38 8.39 -2.59
CA VAL A 197 6.94 8.25 -2.88
C VAL A 197 6.31 9.60 -3.24
N ASP A 198 6.61 10.67 -2.48
CA ASP A 198 6.11 12.02 -2.73
C ASP A 198 6.59 12.61 -4.06
N SER A 199 7.80 12.25 -4.50
CA SER A 199 8.43 12.81 -5.70
C SER A 199 8.15 12.00 -6.97
N TYR A 200 8.15 10.67 -6.87
CA TYR A 200 8.06 9.78 -8.03
C TYR A 200 6.62 9.41 -8.40
N ILE A 201 5.76 9.15 -7.42
CA ILE A 201 4.35 8.84 -7.68
C ILE A 201 3.62 10.19 -7.84
N PRO A 202 3.06 10.52 -9.02
CA PRO A 202 2.36 11.77 -9.21
C PRO A 202 1.01 11.78 -8.49
N VAL A 203 0.45 12.97 -8.29
CA VAL A 203 -0.96 13.08 -7.90
C VAL A 203 -1.81 12.68 -9.11
N PRO A 204 -2.67 11.65 -9.00
CA PRO A 204 -3.46 11.18 -10.13
C PRO A 204 -4.50 12.22 -10.51
N GLN A 205 -4.71 12.40 -11.82
CA GLN A 205 -5.83 13.20 -12.31
C GLN A 205 -7.14 12.43 -12.07
N ARG A 206 -8.08 13.03 -11.34
CA ARG A 206 -9.38 12.42 -11.04
C ARG A 206 -10.47 13.01 -11.91
N ASP A 207 -11.22 12.15 -12.59
CA ASP A 207 -12.34 12.55 -13.46
C ASP A 207 -13.63 12.78 -12.65
N VAL A 208 -13.66 13.82 -11.83
CA VAL A 208 -14.79 14.11 -10.90
C VAL A 208 -16.09 14.57 -11.57
N GLU A 209 -16.02 14.96 -12.84
CA GLU A 209 -17.16 15.40 -13.65
C GLU A 209 -17.87 14.25 -14.39
N LYS A 210 -17.28 13.04 -14.39
CA LYS A 210 -17.91 11.86 -15.00
C LYS A 210 -19.00 11.28 -14.07
N PRO A 211 -19.94 10.46 -14.59
CA PRO A 211 -20.90 9.75 -13.74
C PRO A 211 -20.21 8.87 -12.71
N PHE A 212 -20.70 8.91 -11.46
CA PHE A 212 -20.16 8.15 -10.33
C PHE A 212 -19.97 6.67 -10.68
N LEU A 213 -18.79 6.15 -10.38
CA LEU A 213 -18.49 4.72 -10.44
C LEU A 213 -17.48 4.39 -9.35
N MET A 214 -17.82 3.39 -8.54
CA MET A 214 -16.97 2.88 -7.47
C MET A 214 -17.02 1.35 -7.50
N PRO A 215 -15.92 0.67 -7.84
CA PRO A 215 -15.81 -0.77 -7.66
C PRO A 215 -15.95 -1.13 -6.18
N VAL A 216 -16.75 -2.15 -5.87
CA VAL A 216 -16.90 -2.64 -4.50
C VAL A 216 -15.74 -3.58 -4.19
N GLU A 217 -14.95 -3.24 -3.17
CA GLU A 217 -13.87 -4.05 -2.61
C GLU A 217 -14.42 -5.04 -1.57
N ASP A 218 -15.10 -4.51 -0.55
CA ASP A 218 -15.60 -5.30 0.57
C ASP A 218 -16.92 -4.73 1.11
N ILE A 219 -17.67 -5.57 1.83
CA ILE A 219 -18.99 -5.28 2.38
C ILE A 219 -19.04 -5.65 3.86
N PHE A 220 -19.37 -4.68 4.69
CA PHE A 220 -19.53 -4.87 6.14
C PHE A 220 -20.95 -4.52 6.58
N THR A 221 -21.40 -5.13 7.67
CA THR A 221 -22.63 -4.70 8.35
C THR A 221 -22.25 -4.04 9.67
N ILE A 222 -22.54 -2.75 9.81
CA ILE A 222 -22.31 -2.00 11.03
C ILE A 222 -23.60 -1.96 11.84
N SER A 223 -23.57 -2.54 13.05
CA SER A 223 -24.69 -2.53 13.99
C SER A 223 -25.22 -1.11 14.21
N GLY A 224 -26.51 -0.91 13.95
CA GLY A 224 -27.18 0.39 14.09
C GLY A 224 -26.96 1.38 12.94
N ARG A 225 -26.18 1.04 11.90
CA ARG A 225 -26.03 1.87 10.68
C ARG A 225 -26.48 1.16 9.40
N GLY A 226 -26.28 -0.15 9.31
CA GLY A 226 -26.64 -0.95 8.14
C GLY A 226 -25.42 -1.43 7.33
N THR A 227 -25.65 -1.75 6.06
CA THR A 227 -24.64 -2.26 5.14
C THR A 227 -23.75 -1.14 4.61
N VAL A 228 -22.44 -1.35 4.65
CA VAL A 228 -21.42 -0.44 4.13
C VAL A 228 -20.63 -1.17 3.06
N ALA A 229 -20.66 -0.64 1.84
CA ALA A 229 -19.77 -1.05 0.76
C ALA A 229 -18.54 -0.13 0.75
N THR A 230 -17.36 -0.72 0.63
CA THR A 230 -16.07 -0.01 0.60
C THR A 230 -15.43 -0.13 -0.77
N GLY A 231 -14.58 0.84 -1.12
CA GLY A 231 -13.85 0.86 -2.38
C GLY A 231 -13.36 2.26 -2.75
N ARG A 232 -12.43 2.32 -3.71
CA ARG A 232 -11.94 3.58 -4.28
C ARG A 232 -12.91 4.09 -5.33
N ILE A 233 -13.32 5.35 -5.23
CA ILE A 233 -14.10 6.00 -6.30
C ILE A 233 -13.20 6.14 -7.53
N GLU A 234 -13.60 5.50 -8.62
CA GLU A 234 -12.83 5.51 -9.86
C GLU A 234 -13.06 6.79 -10.65
N ARG A 235 -14.30 7.28 -10.67
CA ARG A 235 -14.66 8.55 -11.31
C ARG A 235 -15.94 9.14 -10.72
N GLY A 236 -16.15 10.42 -10.99
CA GLY A 236 -17.29 11.17 -10.50
C GLY A 236 -17.20 11.51 -9.01
N HIS A 237 -18.35 11.87 -8.45
CA HIS A 237 -18.51 12.09 -7.03
C HIS A 237 -19.91 11.63 -6.61
N LEU A 238 -20.08 11.35 -5.32
CA LEU A 238 -21.37 10.96 -4.74
C LEU A 238 -21.63 11.80 -3.50
N LYS A 239 -22.85 12.32 -3.37
CA LYS A 239 -23.33 13.01 -2.17
C LYS A 239 -24.31 12.12 -1.41
N VAL A 240 -24.42 12.38 -0.11
CA VAL A 240 -25.38 11.68 0.74
C VAL A 240 -26.79 11.96 0.24
N GLY A 241 -27.56 10.89 -0.02
CA GLY A 241 -28.93 10.95 -0.50
C GLY A 241 -29.09 10.88 -2.03
N GLU A 242 -28.00 10.82 -2.80
CA GLU A 242 -28.07 10.55 -4.23
C GLU A 242 -28.37 9.07 -4.50
N GLU A 243 -29.27 8.79 -5.44
CA GLU A 243 -29.62 7.43 -5.87
C GLU A 243 -28.44 6.78 -6.61
N ILE A 244 -28.30 5.47 -6.43
CA ILE A 244 -27.25 4.69 -7.10
C ILE A 244 -27.81 3.38 -7.67
N GLU A 245 -27.06 2.79 -8.60
CA GLU A 245 -27.32 1.44 -9.10
C GLU A 245 -26.19 0.50 -8.68
N ILE A 246 -26.56 -0.66 -8.13
CA ILE A 246 -25.61 -1.75 -7.89
C ILE A 246 -25.62 -2.64 -9.14
N VAL A 247 -24.51 -2.62 -9.89
CA VAL A 247 -24.37 -3.27 -11.20
C VAL A 247 -23.35 -4.40 -11.11
N GLY A 248 -23.69 -5.57 -11.66
CA GLY A 248 -22.79 -6.73 -11.79
C GLY A 248 -23.15 -7.91 -10.89
N MET A 249 -22.69 -9.11 -11.27
CA MET A 249 -22.96 -10.43 -10.67
C MET A 249 -24.43 -10.89 -10.59
N ARG A 250 -25.37 -9.97 -10.33
CA ARG A 250 -26.82 -10.18 -10.23
C ARG A 250 -27.55 -9.13 -11.11
N PRO A 251 -28.85 -9.30 -11.37
CA PRO A 251 -29.64 -8.27 -12.06
C PRO A 251 -29.50 -6.92 -11.35
N THR A 252 -29.35 -5.84 -12.12
CA THR A 252 -29.16 -4.49 -11.60
C THR A 252 -30.29 -4.09 -10.67
N VAL A 253 -29.94 -3.60 -9.47
CA VAL A 253 -30.90 -3.10 -8.47
C VAL A 253 -30.70 -1.61 -8.27
N LYS A 254 -31.78 -0.83 -8.43
CA LYS A 254 -31.84 0.61 -8.06
C LYS A 254 -32.04 0.75 -6.56
N ARG A 255 -31.27 1.62 -5.91
CA ARG A 255 -31.32 1.87 -4.46
C ARG A 255 -31.29 3.36 -4.13
#